data_AF-A0A8T7JV17-F1
#
_entry.id   AF-A0A8T7JV17-F1
#
_cell.length_a   1.000
_cell.length_b   1.000
_cell.length_c   1.000
_cell.angle_alpha   90.00
_cell.angle_beta   90.00
_cell.angle_gamma   90.00
#
_symmetry.space_group_name_H-M   'P 1'
#
loop_
_entity.id
_entity.type
_entity.pdbx_description
1 polymer ?
#
loop_
_entity_poly.entity_id
_entity_poly.type
_entity_poly.pdbx_seq_one_letter_code
_entity_poly.pdbx_strand_id
1 'polypeptide(L)' 'MRASLREKIIQVCDQKIEKKGADVGVSFYAFFKNKNDQPEVLMEAARWWIEIHELDHFEKAEKIKHMVSSGL' A
#
# COMPACT_ATOMS: atom_id res chain seq x y z
N MET A 1 -2.83 5.41 -10.38
CA MET A 1 -2.89 5.75 -8.93
C MET A 1 -2.37 7.17 -8.71
N ARG A 2 -3.09 8.01 -7.97
CA ARG A 2 -2.73 9.41 -7.69
C ARG A 2 -1.42 9.53 -6.92
N ALA A 3 -0.66 10.62 -7.15
CA ALA A 3 0.65 10.83 -6.55
C ALA A 3 0.63 10.82 -5.01
N SER A 4 -0.37 11.47 -4.39
CA SER A 4 -0.51 11.51 -2.93
C SER A 4 -0.73 10.13 -2.31
N LEU A 5 -1.43 9.22 -3.00
CA LEU A 5 -1.61 7.84 -2.54
C LEU A 5 -0.31 7.03 -2.69
N ARG A 6 0.45 7.26 -3.77
CA ARG A 6 1.78 6.65 -3.95
C ARG A 6 2.73 7.02 -2.82
N GLU A 7 2.84 8.31 -2.52
CA GLU A 7 3.66 8.83 -1.41
C GLU A 7 3.23 8.22 -0.07
N LYS A 8 1.91 8.14 0.16
CA LYS A 8 1.38 7.55 1.39
C LYS A 8 1.76 6.08 1.54
N ILE A 9 1.66 5.30 0.46
CA ILE A 9 2.02 3.88 0.45
C ILE A 9 3.51 3.72 0.80
N ILE A 10 4.39 4.49 0.16
CA ILE A 10 5.84 4.45 0.43
C ILE A 10 6.12 4.77 1.89
N GLN A 11 5.56 5.87 2.41
CA GLN A 11 5.74 6.29 3.80
C GLN A 11 5.32 5.20 4.80
N VAL A 12 4.17 4.56 4.55
CA VAL A 12 3.67 3.50 5.45
C VAL A 12 4.52 2.24 5.35
N CYS A 13 4.96 1.85 4.14
CA CYS A 13 5.85 0.71 3.98
C CYS A 13 7.17 0.94 4.72
N ASP A 14 7.78 2.12 4.59
CA ASP A 14 9.01 2.47 5.30
C ASP A 14 8.84 2.38 6.82
N GLN A 15 7.77 2.96 7.37
CA GLN A 15 7.48 2.87 8.80
C GLN A 15 7.26 1.43 9.29
N LYS A 16 6.69 0.57 8.45
CA LYS A 16 6.46 -0.84 8.80
C LYS A 16 7.78 -1.61 8.78
N ILE A 17 8.61 -1.38 7.77
CA ILE A 17 9.92 -2.02 7.62
C ILE A 17 10.84 -1.62 8.77
N GLU A 18 10.90 -0.33 9.11
CA GLU A 18 11.71 0.16 10.23
C GLU A 18 11.30 -0.50 11.56
N LYS A 19 10.00 -0.69 11.78
CA LYS A 19 9.47 -1.23 13.05
C LYS A 19 9.46 -2.75 13.15
N LYS A 20 9.34 -3.45 12.02
CA LYS A 20 9.06 -4.91 11.99
C LYS A 20 10.01 -5.72 11.11
N GLY A 21 10.95 -5.07 10.42
CA GLY A 21 11.87 -5.70 9.48
C GLY A 21 11.33 -5.76 8.05
N ALA A 22 12.21 -6.08 7.09
CA ALA A 22 11.93 -6.07 5.65
C ALA A 22 10.85 -7.08 5.23
N ASP A 23 10.73 -8.21 5.94
CA ASP A 23 9.76 -9.26 5.65
C ASP A 23 8.34 -8.97 6.16
N VAL A 24 8.07 -7.79 6.72
CA VAL A 24 6.75 -7.45 7.23
C VAL A 24 5.70 -7.46 6.12
N GLY A 25 4.63 -8.22 6.33
CA GLY A 25 3.46 -8.22 5.46
C GLY A 25 2.57 -7.00 5.69
N VAL A 26 2.06 -6.43 4.60
CA VAL A 26 1.09 -5.32 4.59
C VAL A 26 -0.07 -5.65 3.66
N SER A 27 -1.26 -5.17 4.01
CA SER A 27 -2.43 -5.14 3.13
C SER A 27 -2.74 -3.68 2.78
N PHE A 28 -3.51 -3.43 1.72
CA PHE A 28 -3.86 -2.05 1.33
C PHE A 28 -4.59 -1.28 2.43
N TYR A 29 -5.28 -1.96 3.35
CA TYR A 29 -5.89 -1.33 4.53
C TYR A 29 -4.87 -0.64 5.44
N ALA A 30 -3.60 -1.07 5.43
CA ALA A 30 -2.56 -0.47 6.26
C ALA A 30 -2.29 1.01 5.94
N PHE A 31 -2.69 1.48 4.75
CA PHE A 31 -2.46 2.86 4.30
C PHE A 31 -3.47 3.86 4.90
N PHE A 32 -4.53 3.37 5.55
CA PHE A 32 -5.64 4.16 6.04
C PHE A 32 -5.77 4.05 7.56
N LYS A 33 -6.04 5.18 8.22
CA LYS A 33 -6.31 5.22 9.67
C LYS A 33 -7.71 4.67 9.99
N ASN A 34 -8.68 4.98 9.15
CA ASN A 34 -10.05 4.46 9.20
C ASN A 34 -10.57 4.31 7.75
N LYS A 35 -11.21 3.17 7.48
CA LYS A 35 -11.74 2.81 6.16
C LYS A 35 -12.83 3.77 5.65
N ASN A 36 -13.51 4.49 6.54
CA ASN A 36 -14.63 5.34 6.17
C ASN A 36 -14.25 6.82 5.98
N ASP A 37 -13.01 7.23 6.31
CA ASP A 37 -12.62 8.64 6.23
C ASP A 37 -12.46 9.10 4.77
N GLN A 38 -11.98 8.21 3.90
CA GLN A 38 -11.66 8.50 2.51
C GLN A 38 -12.04 7.31 1.61
N PRO A 39 -13.35 7.02 1.45
CA PRO A 39 -13.82 5.82 0.77
C PRO A 39 -13.34 5.75 -0.69
N GLU A 40 -13.29 6.87 -1.41
CA GLU A 40 -12.80 6.90 -2.80
C GLU A 40 -11.33 6.51 -2.91
N VAL A 41 -10.49 6.96 -1.96
CA VAL A 41 -9.05 6.65 -1.95
C VAL A 41 -8.83 5.19 -1.57
N LEU A 42 -9.64 4.67 -0.65
CA LEU A 42 -9.64 3.25 -0.30
C LEU A 42 -9.99 2.38 -1.52
N MET A 43 -11.05 2.74 -2.26
CA MET A 43 -11.45 2.01 -3.45
C MET A 43 -10.40 2.08 -4.57
N GLU A 44 -9.72 3.22 -4.73
CA GLU A 44 -8.60 3.34 -5.66
C GLU A 44 -7.44 2.41 -5.27
N ALA A 45 -7.06 2.38 -3.99
CA ALA A 45 -6.02 1.48 -3.50
C ALA A 45 -6.43 0.01 -3.66
N ALA A 46 -7.68 -0.32 -3.36
CA ALA A 46 -8.22 -1.67 -3.50
C ALA A 46 -8.23 -2.11 -4.97
N ARG A 47 -8.61 -1.23 -5.90
CA ARG A 47 -8.57 -1.51 -7.34
C ARG A 47 -7.15 -1.77 -7.82
N TRP A 48 -6.21 -0.90 -7.45
CA TRP A 48 -4.79 -1.08 -7.79
C TRP A 48 -4.26 -2.41 -7.25
N TRP A 49 -4.62 -2.76 -6.01
CA TRP A 49 -4.15 -3.96 -5.35
C TRP A 49 -4.76 -5.26 -5.90
N ILE A 50 -6.08 -5.32 -5.99
CA ILE A 50 -6.84 -6.55 -6.25
C ILE A 50 -7.10 -6.75 -7.75
N GLU A 51 -7.53 -5.71 -8.46
CA GLU A 51 -7.95 -5.83 -9.86
C GLU A 51 -6.78 -5.66 -10.83
N ILE A 52 -5.90 -4.68 -10.61
CA ILE A 52 -4.84 -4.35 -11.56
C ILE A 52 -3.62 -5.26 -11.40
N HIS A 53 -3.19 -5.47 -10.15
CA HIS A 53 -1.96 -6.21 -9.84
C HIS A 53 -2.22 -7.58 -9.19
N GLU A 54 -3.48 -7.93 -8.94
CA GLU A 54 -3.91 -9.24 -8.43
C GLU A 54 -3.08 -9.74 -7.23
N LEU A 55 -2.75 -8.82 -6.33
CA LEU A 55 -1.89 -9.09 -5.18
C LEU A 55 -2.64 -9.88 -4.11
N ASP A 56 -1.90 -10.70 -3.36
CA ASP A 56 -2.43 -11.45 -2.23
C ASP A 56 -2.97 -10.50 -1.14
N HIS A 57 -3.76 -11.06 -0.20
CA HIS A 57 -4.29 -10.27 0.91
C HIS A 57 -3.18 -9.54 1.71
N PHE A 58 -2.02 -10.18 1.83
CA PHE A 58 -0.82 -9.61 2.42
C PHE A 58 0.36 -9.78 1.47
N GLU A 59 1.12 -8.70 1.31
CA GLU A 59 2.33 -8.66 0.51
C GLU A 59 3.48 -8.08 1.33
N LYS A 60 4.73 -8.43 1.00
CA LYS A 60 5.89 -7.84 1.68
C LYS A 60 5.91 -6.32 1.45
N ALA A 61 6.12 -5.55 2.50
CA ALA A 61 6.18 -4.09 2.42
C ALA A 61 7.26 -3.60 1.44
N GLU A 62 8.40 -4.30 1.36
CA GLU A 62 9.46 -4.00 0.41
C GLU A 62 9.02 -4.17 -1.05
N LYS A 63 8.29 -5.26 -1.37
CA LYS A 63 7.72 -5.51 -2.70
C LYS A 63 6.79 -4.36 -3.11
N ILE A 64 5.87 -3.97 -2.23
CA ILE A 64 4.91 -2.89 -2.50
C ILE A 64 5.62 -1.55 -2.69
N LYS A 65 6.58 -1.21 -1.82
CA LYS A 65 7.38 0.01 -1.96
C LYS A 65 8.09 0.07 -3.31
N HIS A 66 8.70 -1.04 -3.73
CA HIS A 66 9.39 -1.13 -5.01
C HIS A 66 8.44 -0.95 -6.20
N MET A 67 7.28 -1.61 -6.19
CA MET A 67 6.27 -1.45 -7.24
C MET A 67 5.83 0.02 -7.36
N VAL A 68 5.47 0.66 -6.25
CA VAL A 68 5.01 2.06 -6.29
C VAL A 68 6.11 3.03 -6.72
N SER A 69 7.36 2.80 -6.27
CA SER A 69 8.52 3.64 -6.63
C SER A 69 8.92 3.51 -8.11
N SER A 70 8.66 2.34 -8.73
CA SER A 70 8.94 2.09 -10.14
C SER A 70 7.83 2.56 -11.08
N GLY A 71 6.77 3.19 -10.54
CA GLY A 71 5.69 3.79 -11.34
C GLY A 71 4.50 2.87 -11.59
N LEU A 72 4.52 1.62 -11.12
CA LEU A 72 3.39 0.68 -11.19
C LEU A 72 2.17 1.16 -10.40
#